data_AF-W1XA90-F1
#
_entry.id   AF-W1XA90-F1
#
_cell.length_a   1.000
_cell.length_b   1.000
_cell.length_c   1.000
_cell.angle_alpha   90.00
_cell.angle_beta   90.00
_cell.angle_gamma   90.00
#
_symmetry.space_group_name_H-M   'P 1'
#
loop_
_entity.id
_entity.type
_entity.pdbx_description
1 polymer ?
#
loop_
_entity_poly.entity_id
_entity_poly.type
_entity_poly.pdbx_seq_one_letter_code
_entity_poly.pdbx_strand_id
1 'polypeptide(L)'
;EDIAEDLIKLYAERSQLKGFAFSSDDSYQQEFDNDFPYIETEDQLRSIKEVKKDMESDHPMDRLLVGDVGFGKTEVAMRAAFKAV
;
A
#
# COMPACT_ATOMS: atom_id res chain seq x y z
N GLU A 1 -18.09 20.99 14.78
CA GLU A 1 -16.69 20.59 15.00
C GLU A 1 -16.08 20.38 13.63
N ASP A 2 -14.88 20.92 13.44
CA ASP A 2 -14.27 21.18 12.13
C ASP A 2 -13.50 19.93 11.67
N ILE A 3 -13.78 19.40 10.48
CA ILE A 3 -13.16 18.15 9.95
C ILE A 3 -11.62 18.22 9.98
N ALA A 4 -11.06 19.42 9.87
CA ALA A 4 -9.63 19.66 9.96
C ALA A 4 -9.05 19.28 11.35
N GLU A 5 -9.75 19.61 12.44
CA GLU A 5 -9.30 19.28 13.80
C GLU A 5 -9.28 17.76 14.02
N ASP A 6 -10.32 17.07 13.54
CA ASP A 6 -10.43 15.61 13.63
C ASP A 6 -9.31 14.91 12.85
N LEU A 7 -8.99 15.38 11.64
CA LEU A 7 -7.89 14.82 10.85
C LEU A 7 -6.53 15.03 11.52
N ILE A 8 -6.26 16.22 12.05
CA ILE A 8 -5.00 16.51 12.76
C ILE A 8 -4.85 15.59 13.96
N LYS A 9 -5.92 15.42 14.75
CA LYS A 9 -5.93 14.53 15.90
C LYS A 9 -5.67 13.08 15.49
N LEU A 10 -6.32 12.59 14.43
CA LEU A 10 -6.12 11.24 13.91
C LEU A 10 -4.67 11.00 13.47
N TYR A 11 -4.05 11.94 12.75
CA TYR A 11 -2.65 11.80 12.32
C TYR A 11 -1.68 11.81 13.51
N ALA A 12 -1.92 12.68 14.51
CA ALA A 12 -1.13 12.72 15.74
C ALA A 12 -1.19 11.36 16.47
N GLU A 13 -2.39 10.80 16.63
CA GLU A 13 -2.59 9.48 17.24
C GLU A 13 -1.87 8.39 16.44
N ARG A 14 -2.03 8.34 15.11
CA ARG A 14 -1.39 7.32 14.26
C ARG A 14 0.14 7.41 14.27
N SER A 15 0.70 8.62 14.29
CA SER A 15 2.16 8.82 14.35
C SER A 15 2.83 8.26 15.62
N GLN A 16 2.06 8.17 16.72
CA GLN A 16 2.55 7.64 17.99
C GLN A 16 2.37 6.12 18.11
N LEU A 17 1.54 5.53 17.26
CA LEU A 17 1.32 4.09 17.23
C LEU A 17 2.48 3.40 16.51
N LYS A 18 2.97 2.32 17.12
CA LYS A 18 3.84 1.36 16.44
C LYS A 18 2.97 0.43 15.60
N GLY A 19 3.17 0.48 14.29
CA GLY A 19 2.54 -0.40 13.32
C GLY A 19 3.18 -1.78 13.28
N PHE A 20 2.66 -2.62 12.38
CA PHE A 20 3.27 -3.89 12.03
C PHE A 20 4.06 -3.71 10.74
N ALA A 21 5.39 -3.82 10.83
CA ALA A 21 6.27 -3.82 9.68
C ALA A 21 6.25 -5.20 9.02
N PHE A 22 5.65 -5.29 7.84
CA PHE A 22 5.69 -6.51 7.03
C PHE A 22 7.13 -6.79 6.56
N SER A 23 7.48 -8.05 6.36
CA SER A 23 8.79 -8.42 5.82
C SER A 23 8.94 -8.00 4.36
N SER A 24 10.19 -7.85 3.92
CA SER A 24 10.53 -7.71 2.50
C SER A 24 9.93 -8.84 1.66
N ASP A 25 9.63 -8.56 0.39
CA ASP A 25 9.12 -9.55 -0.56
C ASP A 25 10.04 -10.79 -0.64
N ASP A 26 9.43 -11.97 -0.61
CA ASP A 26 10.10 -13.25 -0.74
C ASP A 26 9.92 -13.83 -2.16
N SER A 27 10.34 -15.09 -2.37
CA SER A 27 10.18 -15.74 -3.67
C SER A 27 8.72 -15.93 -4.07
N TYR A 28 7.83 -16.22 -3.13
CA TYR A 28 6.41 -16.43 -3.43
C TYR A 28 5.73 -15.13 -3.84
N GLN A 29 6.06 -14.01 -3.18
CA GLN A 29 5.58 -12.70 -3.60
C GLN A 29 6.06 -12.34 -5.00
N GLN A 30 7.32 -12.64 -5.34
CA GLN A 30 7.86 -12.39 -6.68
C GLN A 30 7.18 -13.26 -7.74
N GLU A 31 6.92 -14.54 -7.45
CA GLU A 31 6.17 -15.43 -8.33
C GLU A 31 4.75 -14.91 -8.56
N PHE A 32 4.03 -14.55 -7.48
CA PHE A 32 2.69 -13.97 -7.56
C PHE A 32 2.65 -12.68 -8.39
N ASP A 33 3.60 -11.77 -8.17
CA ASP A 33 3.70 -10.52 -8.94
C ASP A 33 3.95 -10.78 -10.44
N ASN A 34 4.76 -11.79 -10.77
CA ASN A 34 5.13 -12.14 -12.15
C ASN A 34 4.04 -12.94 -12.89
N ASP A 35 3.11 -13.57 -12.17
CA ASP A 35 2.00 -14.32 -12.75
C ASP A 35 0.92 -13.41 -13.36
N PHE A 36 0.98 -12.09 -13.10
CA PHE A 36 0.05 -11.14 -13.69
C PHE A 36 0.29 -10.98 -15.20
N PRO A 37 -0.69 -11.27 -16.07
CA PRO A 37 -0.45 -11.41 -17.51
C PRO A 37 -0.37 -10.08 -18.28
N TYR A 38 -0.47 -8.94 -17.58
CA TYR A 38 -0.46 -7.62 -18.20
C TYR A 38 0.79 -6.85 -17.78
N ILE A 39 1.39 -6.14 -18.73
CA ILE A 39 2.52 -5.25 -18.46
C ILE A 39 2.02 -4.03 -17.70
N GLU A 40 2.58 -3.79 -16.53
CA GLU A 40 2.24 -2.65 -15.71
C GLU A 40 2.81 -1.34 -16.29
N THR A 41 2.08 -0.25 -16.09
CA THR A 41 2.56 1.09 -16.41
C THR A 41 3.55 1.60 -15.36
N GLU A 42 4.34 2.62 -15.70
CA GLU A 42 5.27 3.25 -14.74
C GLU A 42 4.55 3.75 -13.47
N ASP A 43 3.34 4.30 -13.62
CA ASP A 43 2.53 4.76 -12.51
C ASP A 43 2.10 3.60 -11.60
N GLN A 44 1.71 2.46 -12.19
CA GLN A 44 1.37 1.25 -11.43
C GLN A 44 2.57 0.69 -10.68
N LEU A 45 3.73 0.56 -11.35
CA LEU A 45 4.97 0.09 -10.72
C LEU A 45 5.39 0.99 -9.56
N ARG A 46 5.27 2.31 -9.72
CA ARG A 46 5.52 3.27 -8.64
C ARG A 46 4.55 3.07 -7.49
N SER A 47 3.24 2.99 -7.76
CA SER A 47 2.23 2.79 -6.72
C SER A 47 2.41 1.48 -5.96
N ILE A 48 2.73 0.37 -6.64
CA ILE A 48 3.02 -0.91 -6.01
C ILE A 48 4.21 -0.80 -5.06
N LYS A 49 5.31 -0.20 -5.54
CA LYS A 49 6.52 -0.02 -4.73
C LYS A 49 6.27 0.87 -3.51
N GLU A 50 5.53 1.96 -3.67
CA GLU A 50 5.18 2.86 -2.58
C GLU A 50 4.30 2.18 -1.52
N VAL A 51 3.27 1.44 -1.94
CA VAL A 51 2.41 0.67 -1.03
C VAL A 51 3.21 -0.38 -0.27
N LYS A 52 4.05 -1.17 -0.95
CA LYS A 52 4.87 -2.20 -0.29
C LYS A 52 5.87 -1.59 0.70
N LYS A 53 6.46 -0.45 0.36
CA LYS A 53 7.36 0.27 1.26
C LYS A 53 6.63 0.79 2.50
N ASP A 54 5.42 1.33 2.34
CA ASP A 54 4.63 1.79 3.47
C ASP A 54 4.21 0.62 4.38
N MET A 55 3.95 -0.56 3.81
CA MET A 55 3.70 -1.79 4.58
C MET A 55 4.94 -2.29 5.35
N GLU A 56 6.15 -2.06 4.84
CA GLU A 56 7.40 -2.45 5.51
C GLU A 56 7.81 -1.46 6.61
N SER A 57 7.08 -0.36 6.79
CA SER A 57 7.31 0.65 7.81
C SER A 57 6.88 0.17 9.20
N ASP A 58 7.53 0.68 10.25
CA ASP A 58 7.11 0.47 11.64
C ASP A 58 5.96 1.39 12.08
N HIS A 59 5.41 2.17 11.16
CA HIS A 59 4.22 2.99 11.34
C HIS A 59 3.02 2.44 10.55
N PRO A 60 1.78 2.54 11.07
CA PRO A 60 0.59 2.12 10.33
C PRO A 60 0.45 2.87 8.99
N MET A 61 0.39 2.14 7.87
CA MET A 61 0.15 2.73 6.56
C MET A 61 -1.22 3.43 6.50
N ASP A 62 -1.25 4.61 5.88
CA ASP A 62 -2.47 5.38 5.58
C ASP A 62 -2.35 6.04 4.20
N ARG A 63 -2.59 5.27 3.14
CA ARG A 63 -2.42 5.70 1.76
C ARG A 63 -3.73 5.66 0.99
N LEU A 64 -4.01 6.75 0.26
CA LEU A 64 -5.09 6.81 -0.73
C LEU A 64 -4.52 6.68 -2.15
N LEU A 65 -4.88 5.60 -2.85
CA LEU A 65 -4.53 5.42 -4.26
C LEU A 65 -5.68 5.92 -5.15
N VAL A 66 -5.44 6.99 -5.90
CA VAL A 66 -6.42 7.59 -6.81
C VAL A 66 -6.09 7.23 -8.26
N GLY A 67 -7.10 6.84 -9.03
CA GLY A 67 -6.98 6.57 -10.46
C GLY A 67 -8.33 6.20 -11.07
N ASP A 68 -8.46 6.32 -12.39
CA ASP A 68 -9.72 6.05 -13.09
C ASP A 68 -10.09 4.57 -13.11
N VAL A 69 -11.34 4.28 -13.51
CA VAL A 69 -11.82 2.90 -13.69
C VAL A 69 -10.94 2.21 -14.74
N GLY A 70 -10.47 1.00 -14.43
CA GLY A 70 -9.61 0.22 -15.33
C GLY A 70 -8.10 0.44 -15.17
N PHE A 71 -7.64 1.38 -14.34
CA PHE A 71 -6.20 1.67 -14.14
C PHE A 71 -5.47 0.69 -13.22
N GLY A 72 -6.04 -0.49 -12.94
CA GLY A 72 -5.35 -1.54 -12.16
C GLY A 72 -5.23 -1.30 -10.66
N LYS A 73 -6.08 -0.46 -10.04
CA LYS A 73 -6.10 -0.30 -8.56
C LYS A 73 -6.30 -1.62 -7.81
N THR A 74 -7.13 -2.51 -8.36
CA THR A 74 -7.37 -3.84 -7.81
C THR A 74 -6.10 -4.68 -7.78
N GLU A 75 -5.25 -4.57 -8.80
CA GLU A 75 -3.98 -5.31 -8.86
C GLU A 75 -3.04 -4.85 -7.74
N VAL A 76 -2.90 -3.54 -7.53
CA VAL A 76 -2.11 -2.99 -6.43
C VAL A 76 -2.61 -3.49 -5.07
N ALA A 77 -3.94 -3.53 -4.88
CA ALA A 77 -4.54 -4.03 -3.66
C ALA A 77 -4.34 -5.55 -3.46
N MET A 78 -4.38 -6.34 -4.53
CA MET A 78 -4.17 -7.79 -4.47
C MET A 78 -2.74 -8.13 -4.07
N ARG A 79 -1.73 -7.43 -4.59
CA ARG A 79 -0.33 -7.61 -4.18
C ARG A 79 -0.09 -7.25 -2.72
N ALA A 80 -0.71 -6.15 -2.26
CA ALA A 80 -0.66 -5.76 -0.85
C ALA A 80 -1.34 -6.81 0.04
N ALA A 81 -2.48 -7.36 -0.38
CA ALA A 81 -3.18 -8.39 0.36
C ALA A 81 -2.37 -9.69 0.43
N PHE A 82 -1.73 -10.10 -0.67
CA PHE A 82 -0.89 -11.30 -0.68
C PHE A 82 0.33 -11.16 0.25
N LYS A 83 1.00 -10.00 0.25
CA LYS A 83 2.12 -9.69 1.16
C LYS A 83 1.73 -9.79 2.64
N ALA A 84 0.45 -9.60 2.95
CA ALA A 84 -0.05 -9.57 4.32
C ALA A 84 -0.40 -10.95 4.89
N VAL A 85 -0.34 -12.02 4.09
CA VAL A 85 -0.64 -13.41 4.47
C VAL A 85 0.65 -14.17 4.73
#